data_AF-A0A1Q8E7X7-F1
#
_entry.id   AF-A0A1Q8E7X7-F1
#
_cell.length_a   1.000
_cell.length_b   1.000
_cell.length_c   1.000
_cell.angle_alpha   90.00
_cell.angle_beta   90.00
_cell.angle_gamma   90.00
#
_symmetry.space_group_name_H-M   'P 1'
#
loop_
_entity.id
_entity.type
_entity.pdbx_description
1 polymer ?
#
loop_
_entity_poly.entity_id
_entity_poly.type
_entity_poly.pdbx_seq_one_letter_code
_entity_poly.pdbx_strand_id
1 'polypeptide(L)'
;MTQKIPASHAIKELTLLLAYLTHFSENEPFETARSYRSWKGYDFDVLNSLDELGWIDQGSFRSKSLYLTDEGLQKAQDLLEKYGIEDCPFGRRFFSKPFSRTEVSGKAVSTNR
;
A
#
# COMPACT_ATOMS: atom_id res chain seq x y z
N MET A 1 27.11 -1.95 9.55
CA MET A 1 27.18 -3.12 8.66
C MET A 1 25.76 -3.59 8.42
N THR A 2 25.26 -3.49 7.19
CA THR A 2 23.89 -3.88 6.87
C THR A 2 23.78 -5.39 6.91
N GLN A 3 23.12 -5.94 7.94
CA GLN A 3 22.79 -7.36 8.01
C GLN A 3 21.88 -7.67 6.83
N LYS A 4 22.30 -8.62 5.97
CA LYS A 4 21.47 -9.07 4.85
C LYS A 4 20.28 -9.85 5.40
N ILE A 5 19.07 -9.40 5.08
CA ILE A 5 17.84 -10.10 5.43
C ILE A 5 17.75 -11.35 4.55
N PRO A 6 17.42 -12.53 5.10
CA PRO A 6 17.21 -13.72 4.28
C PRO A 6 16.02 -13.52 3.33
N ALA A 7 16.10 -14.08 2.12
CA ALA A 7 15.13 -13.84 1.06
C ALA A 7 13.68 -14.16 1.48
N SER A 8 13.47 -15.22 2.27
CA SER A 8 12.13 -15.60 2.76
C SER A 8 11.51 -14.56 3.69
N HIS A 9 12.31 -13.89 4.53
CA HIS A 9 11.81 -12.79 5.37
C HIS A 9 11.53 -11.54 4.57
N ALA A 10 12.40 -11.21 3.60
CA ALA A 10 12.20 -10.08 2.72
C ALA A 10 10.88 -10.23 1.93
N ILE A 11 10.57 -11.43 1.43
CA ILE A 11 9.30 -11.70 0.74
C ILE A 11 8.10 -11.41 1.66
N LYS A 12 8.13 -11.85 2.93
CA LYS A 12 7.05 -11.59 3.89
C LYS A 12 6.87 -10.10 4.17
N GLU A 13 7.95 -9.40 4.49
CA GLU A 13 7.93 -7.95 4.77
C GLU A 13 7.41 -7.16 3.55
N LEU A 14 7.93 -7.45 2.36
CA LEU A 14 7.53 -6.76 1.13
C LEU A 14 6.09 -7.09 0.74
N THR A 15 5.61 -8.31 1.01
CA THR A 15 4.21 -8.67 0.77
C THR A 15 3.27 -7.91 1.68
N LEU A 16 3.58 -7.80 2.98
CA LEU A 16 2.80 -6.98 3.90
C LEU A 16 2.80 -5.51 3.47
N LEU A 17 3.97 -4.98 3.12
CA LEU A 17 4.11 -3.60 2.68
C LEU A 17 3.34 -3.33 1.38
N LEU A 18 3.38 -4.25 0.43
CA LEU A 18 2.64 -4.13 -0.82
C LEU A 18 1.13 -4.22 -0.58
N ALA A 19 0.69 -5.12 0.31
CA ALA A 19 -0.70 -5.20 0.74
C ALA A 19 -1.15 -3.92 1.45
N TYR A 20 -0.28 -3.27 2.22
CA TYR A 20 -0.52 -1.95 2.79
C TYR A 20 -0.62 -0.88 1.70
N LEU A 21 0.34 -0.78 0.79
CA LEU A 21 0.32 0.27 -0.25
C LEU A 21 -0.84 0.13 -1.25
N THR A 22 -1.33 -1.09 -1.46
CA THR A 22 -2.44 -1.39 -2.37
C THR A 22 -3.78 -1.56 -1.66
N HIS A 23 -3.85 -1.27 -0.36
CA HIS A 23 -5.09 -1.38 0.39
C HIS A 23 -6.16 -0.43 -0.16
N PHE A 24 -7.41 -0.84 -0.01
CA PHE A 24 -8.58 -0.04 -0.31
C PHE A 24 -9.57 -0.14 0.84
N SER A 25 -10.23 0.97 1.15
CA SER A 25 -11.44 0.98 1.96
C SER A 25 -12.63 0.72 1.04
N GLU A 26 -13.33 -0.39 1.27
CA GLU A 26 -14.62 -0.60 0.63
C GLU A 26 -15.65 0.32 1.32
N ASN A 27 -16.50 0.98 0.53
CA ASN A 27 -17.41 2.06 0.94
C ASN A 27 -18.42 1.62 2.02
N GLU A 28 -18.02 1.49 3.28
CA GLU A 28 -18.99 1.59 4.38
C GLU A 28 -19.25 3.07 4.67
N PRO A 29 -20.47 3.42 5.11
CA PRO A 29 -20.79 4.76 5.57
C PRO A 29 -19.77 5.24 6.60
N PHE A 30 -19.41 6.52 6.43
CA PHE A 30 -18.22 7.27 6.85
C PHE A 30 -17.74 7.16 8.31
N GLU A 31 -18.39 6.37 9.18
CA GLU A 31 -18.11 6.33 10.62
C GLU A 31 -17.57 4.98 11.13
N THR A 32 -17.61 3.89 10.35
CA THR A 32 -17.28 2.55 10.89
C THR A 32 -16.30 1.69 10.07
N ALA A 33 -15.96 2.03 8.82
CA ALA A 33 -14.97 1.25 8.06
C ALA A 33 -13.53 1.74 8.28
N ARG A 34 -12.90 1.21 9.33
CA ARG A 34 -11.44 1.03 9.35
C ARG A 34 -11.03 -0.29 8.69
N SER A 35 -11.76 -0.73 7.66
CA SER A 35 -11.47 -1.97 6.95
C SER A 35 -10.40 -1.72 5.88
N TYR A 36 -9.14 -1.78 6.28
CA TYR A 36 -7.98 -1.83 5.38
C TYR A 36 -7.97 -3.18 4.66
N ARG A 37 -8.64 -3.26 3.50
CA ARG A 37 -8.70 -4.49 2.71
C ARG A 37 -7.69 -4.47 1.58
N SER A 38 -7.15 -5.63 1.27
CA SER A 38 -6.29 -5.83 0.11
C SER A 38 -6.69 -7.09 -0.65
N TRP A 39 -6.38 -7.14 -1.95
CA TRP A 39 -6.68 -8.33 -2.77
C TRP A 39 -5.72 -9.47 -2.42
N LYS A 40 -6.25 -10.70 -2.38
CA LYS A 40 -5.44 -11.92 -2.30
C LYS A 40 -4.85 -12.19 -3.69
N GLY A 41 -3.58 -11.85 -3.88
CA GLY A 41 -2.82 -12.12 -5.11
C GLY A 41 -1.40 -12.62 -4.86
N TYR A 42 -1.09 -12.95 -3.61
CA TYR A 42 0.24 -13.34 -3.16
C TYR A 42 0.32 -14.85 -2.93
N ASP A 43 1.55 -15.34 -2.73
CA ASP A 43 1.80 -16.74 -2.40
C ASP A 43 1.03 -17.16 -1.13
N PHE A 44 0.35 -18.30 -1.20
CA PHE A 44 -0.50 -18.79 -0.10
C PHE A 44 0.31 -19.12 1.15
N ASP A 45 1.54 -19.62 1.03
CA ASP A 45 2.38 -19.97 2.18
C ASP A 45 2.85 -18.71 2.92
N VAL A 46 3.09 -17.63 2.17
CA VAL A 46 3.40 -16.30 2.73
C VAL A 46 2.18 -15.74 3.45
N LEU A 47 1.00 -15.81 2.84
CA LEU A 47 -0.25 -15.35 3.47
C LEU A 47 -0.57 -16.13 4.74
N ASN A 48 -0.41 -17.45 4.72
CA ASN A 48 -0.62 -18.29 5.91
C ASN A 48 0.35 -17.91 7.02
N SER A 49 1.63 -17.69 6.69
CA SER A 49 2.61 -17.20 7.67
C SER A 49 2.22 -15.84 8.26
N LEU A 50 1.69 -14.92 7.44
CA LEU A 50 1.28 -13.58 7.90
C LEU A 50 0.02 -13.62 8.77
N ASP A 51 -0.88 -14.54 8.48
CA ASP A 51 -2.11 -14.82 9.24
C ASP A 51 -1.77 -15.45 10.60
N GLU A 52 -0.85 -16.42 10.62
CA GLU A 52 -0.30 -17.01 11.86
C GLU A 52 0.42 -15.97 12.75
N LEU A 53 1.06 -14.97 12.12
CA LEU A 53 1.69 -13.85 12.82
C LEU A 53 0.69 -12.79 13.29
N GLY A 54 -0.59 -12.89 12.92
CA GLY A 54 -1.63 -11.95 13.30
C GLY A 54 -1.59 -10.60 12.56
N TRP A 55 -0.79 -10.47 11.50
CA TRP A 55 -0.65 -9.22 10.75
C TRP A 55 -1.75 -9.03 9.70
N ILE A 56 -2.31 -10.13 9.22
CA ILE A 56 -3.45 -10.15 8.30
C ILE A 56 -4.51 -11.10 8.84
N ASP A 57 -5.74 -10.89 8.38
CA ASP A 57 -6.84 -11.84 8.51
C ASP A 57 -7.32 -12.20 7.11
N GLN A 58 -7.13 -13.46 6.73
CA GLN A 58 -7.59 -13.96 5.43
C GLN A 58 -9.12 -14.15 5.37
N GLY A 59 -9.82 -14.19 6.50
CA GLY A 59 -11.24 -14.51 6.59
C GLY A 59 -11.56 -15.90 6.02
N SER A 60 -12.65 -16.00 5.26
CA SER A 60 -13.01 -17.26 4.60
C SER A 60 -12.05 -17.61 3.45
N PHE A 61 -11.79 -18.91 3.26
CA PHE A 61 -11.02 -19.45 2.13
C PHE A 61 -11.59 -19.02 0.76
N ARG A 62 -12.89 -18.73 0.67
CA ARG A 62 -13.56 -18.28 -0.57
C ARG A 62 -13.46 -16.78 -0.81
N SER A 63 -13.05 -16.01 0.19
CA SER A 63 -12.92 -14.56 0.11
C SER A 63 -11.71 -14.18 -0.74
N LYS A 64 -11.91 -13.24 -1.67
CA LYS A 64 -10.87 -12.71 -2.57
C LYS A 64 -10.05 -11.57 -1.94
N SER A 65 -10.43 -11.11 -0.75
CA SER A 65 -9.79 -10.04 -0.01
C SER A 65 -9.24 -10.54 1.32
N LEU A 66 -8.15 -9.93 1.77
CA LEU A 66 -7.62 -10.03 3.13
C LEU A 66 -7.83 -8.70 3.86
N TYR A 67 -7.84 -8.76 5.18
CA TYR A 67 -7.90 -7.59 6.07
C TYR A 67 -6.54 -7.40 6.73
N LEU A 68 -6.10 -6.15 6.86
CA LEU A 68 -4.95 -5.80 7.69
C LEU A 68 -5.43 -5.58 9.12
N THR A 69 -4.77 -6.22 10.07
CA THR A 69 -5.01 -6.00 11.50
C THR A 69 -4.30 -4.72 11.95
N ASP A 70 -4.63 -4.20 13.12
CA ASP A 70 -3.94 -3.03 13.69
C ASP A 70 -2.43 -3.29 13.86
N GLU A 71 -2.04 -4.52 14.21
CA GLU A 71 -0.64 -4.94 14.31
C GLU A 71 0.05 -4.96 12.95
N GLY A 72 -0.65 -5.45 11.91
CA GLY A 72 -0.16 -5.42 10.54
C GLY A 72 0.04 -4.01 9.99
N LEU A 73 -0.85 -3.07 10.35
CA LEU A 73 -0.71 -1.65 10.01
C LEU A 73 0.52 -1.02 10.66
N GLN A 74 0.71 -1.25 11.95
CA GLN A 74 1.87 -0.73 12.66
C GLN A 74 3.18 -1.30 12.09
N LYS A 75 3.20 -2.60 11.78
CA LYS A 75 4.34 -3.23 11.11
C LYS A 75 4.60 -2.67 9.71
N ALA A 76 3.56 -2.39 8.94
CA ALA A 76 3.72 -1.77 7.63
C ALA A 76 4.32 -0.36 7.74
N GLN A 77 3.93 0.43 8.75
CA GLN A 77 4.52 1.75 9.04
C GLN A 77 6.01 1.63 9.41
N ASP A 78 6.38 0.70 10.30
CA ASP A 78 7.79 0.41 10.62
C ASP A 78 8.59 0.08 9.34
N LEU A 79 7.99 -0.67 8.41
CA LEU A 79 8.62 -1.05 7.15
C LEU A 79 8.75 0.13 6.19
N LEU A 80 7.78 1.04 6.13
CA LEU A 80 7.89 2.28 5.34
C LEU A 80 9.10 3.09 5.77
N GLU A 81 9.30 3.27 7.07
CA GLU A 81 10.47 3.98 7.61
C GLU A 81 11.77 3.24 7.31
N LYS A 82 11.79 1.91 7.46
CA LYS A 82 12.95 1.06 7.14
C LYS A 82 13.39 1.17 5.68
N TYR A 83 12.44 1.24 4.75
CA TYR A 83 12.71 1.33 3.31
C TYR A 83 12.75 2.77 2.79
N GLY A 84 12.40 3.77 3.60
CA GLY A 84 12.36 5.18 3.21
C GLY A 84 11.28 5.50 2.16
N ILE A 85 10.14 4.83 2.24
CA ILE A 85 9.02 5.00 1.31
C ILE A 85 8.01 5.97 1.92
N GLU A 86 7.56 6.95 1.13
CA GLU A 86 6.53 7.90 1.56
C GLU A 86 5.18 7.20 1.75
N ASP A 87 4.49 7.52 2.84
CA ASP A 87 3.13 7.04 3.06
C ASP A 87 2.17 7.64 2.01
N CYS A 88 1.28 6.81 1.49
CA CYS A 88 0.29 7.25 0.52
C CYS A 88 -0.88 7.91 1.26
N PRO A 89 -1.11 9.23 1.09
CA PRO A 89 -2.22 9.89 1.77
C PRO A 89 -3.54 9.23 1.33
N PHE A 90 -4.25 8.73 2.34
CA PHE A 90 -5.54 8.06 2.28
C PHE A 90 -6.46 8.67 1.20
N GLY A 91 -6.89 7.86 0.23
CA GLY A 91 -7.97 8.24 -0.69
C GLY A 91 -7.63 8.57 -2.15
N ARG A 92 -6.58 7.98 -2.76
CA ARG A 92 -6.46 8.00 -4.23
C ARG A 92 -6.54 6.62 -4.87
N ARG A 93 -7.70 6.42 -5.52
CA ARG A 93 -7.91 5.61 -6.72
C ARG A 93 -6.67 5.75 -7.61
N PHE A 94 -5.77 4.76 -7.56
CA PHE A 94 -4.51 4.67 -8.34
C PHE A 94 -4.72 4.89 -9.85
N PHE A 95 -5.98 4.83 -10.31
CA PHE A 95 -6.44 5.07 -11.67
C PHE A 95 -7.06 6.46 -11.95
N SER A 96 -6.68 7.52 -11.22
CA SER A 96 -6.89 8.89 -11.70
C SER A 96 -5.55 9.59 -11.84
N LYS A 97 -4.96 9.47 -13.04
CA LYS A 97 -3.82 10.28 -13.47
C LYS A 97 -4.08 11.75 -13.15
N PRO A 98 -3.11 12.52 -12.62
CA PRO A 98 -3.06 13.92 -12.99
C PRO A 98 -2.64 13.96 -14.47
N PHE A 99 -3.55 14.37 -15.35
CA PHE A 99 -3.11 14.98 -16.61
C PHE A 99 -2.42 16.29 -16.23
N SER A 100 -1.16 16.23 -15.84
CA SER A 100 -0.32 17.42 -15.67
C SER A 100 0.03 17.92 -17.05
N ARG A 101 -0.75 18.90 -17.50
CA ARG A 101 -0.45 19.81 -18.60
C ARG A 101 0.95 20.37 -18.37
N THR A 102 1.93 19.95 -19.16
CA THR A 102 3.25 20.60 -19.20
C THR A 102 3.05 22.08 -19.47
N GLU A 103 3.51 22.92 -18.54
CA GLU A 103 3.64 24.36 -18.72
C GLU A 103 4.60 24.61 -19.90
N VAL A 104 4.05 24.95 -21.06
CA VAL A 104 4.83 25.64 -22.09
C VAL A 104 4.99 27.10 -21.65
N SER A 105 6.04 27.32 -20.86
CA SER A 105 6.64 28.63 -20.63
C SER A 105 7.21 29.15 -21.96
N GLY A 106 6.37 29.81 -22.74
CA GLY A 106 6.75 30.59 -23.91
C GLY A 106 6.59 32.07 -23.59
N LYS A 107 7.69 32.71 -23.16
CA LYS A 107 7.76 34.16 -22.92
C LYS A 107 7.34 34.92 -24.17
N ALA A 108 6.28 35.73 -24.08
CA ALA A 108 5.99 36.74 -25.08
C ALA A 108 7.00 37.89 -24.94
N VAL A 109 8.04 37.86 -25.78
CA VAL A 109 8.90 39.03 -26.01
C VAL A 109 8.09 40.02 -26.84
N SER A 110 7.56 41.04 -26.17
CA SER A 110 7.02 42.23 -26.82
C SER A 110 8.17 42.97 -27.48
N THR A 111 8.20 42.94 -28.82
CA THR A 111 9.12 43.75 -29.62
C THR A 111 8.30 44.89 -30.24
N ASN A 112 8.77 46.09 -29.94
CA ASN A 112 8.36 47.42 -30.39
C ASN A 112 7.83 47.50 -31.83
N ARG A 113 6.74 48.24 -32.03
CA ARG A 113 6.62 49.17 -33.17
C ARG A 113 5.60 50.27 -32.88
#